data_AF-A0A9X3J3J2-F1
#
_entry.id   AF-A0A9X3J3J2-F1
#
_cell.length_a   1.000
_cell.length_b   1.000
_cell.length_c   1.000
_cell.angle_alpha   90.00
_cell.angle_beta   90.00
_cell.angle_gamma   90.00
#
_symmetry.space_group_name_H-M   'P 1'
#
loop_
_entity.id
_entity.type
_entity.pdbx_description
1 polymer ?
#
loop_
_entity_poly.entity_id
_entity_poly.type
_entity_poly.pdbx_seq_one_letter_code
_entity_poly.pdbx_strand_id
1 'polypeptide(L)'
;MRELYLPLLTLHIGAGVTSLLTLVPPLVARKGGAWHRRVGLAFVAAMAVTAVSGLVIAGLWIAVPLAIKPPPSPEQAAAQVAGMRQFGCFLAYLGVLILQAVTSGMRAVAVGRRRAVHGALVDRAMAVFVLGTGAALAIAGICQGAS
;
A
#
# COMPACT_ATOMS: atom_id res chain seq x y z
N MET A 1 -6.96 -21.66 -2.25
CA MET A 1 -6.25 -20.37 -2.48
C MET A 1 -7.05 -19.37 -3.31
N ARG A 2 -7.62 -19.78 -4.45
CA ARG A 2 -8.40 -18.89 -5.33
C ARG A 2 -9.61 -18.24 -4.66
N GLU A 3 -10.33 -19.00 -3.83
CA GLU A 3 -11.50 -18.53 -3.05
C GLU A 3 -11.18 -17.41 -2.04
N LEU A 4 -9.94 -17.33 -1.56
CA LEU A 4 -9.49 -16.24 -0.69
C LEU A 4 -8.94 -15.06 -1.51
N TYR A 5 -8.22 -15.37 -2.59
CA TYR A 5 -7.53 -14.37 -3.39
C TYR A 5 -8.49 -13.45 -4.16
N LEU A 6 -9.53 -14.01 -4.81
CA LEU A 6 -10.43 -13.23 -5.66
C LEU A 6 -11.23 -12.18 -4.86
N PRO A 7 -11.87 -12.50 -3.73
CA PRO A 7 -12.56 -11.49 -2.93
C PRO A 7 -11.64 -10.39 -2.42
N LEU A 8 -10.41 -10.74 -1.98
CA LEU A 8 -9.40 -9.77 -1.56
C LEU A 8 -9.00 -8.83 -2.70
N LEU A 9 -8.79 -9.38 -3.90
CA LEU A 9 -8.45 -8.61 -5.09
C LEU A 9 -9.60 -7.69 -5.50
N THR A 10 -10.84 -8.17 -5.50
CA THR A 10 -12.03 -7.36 -5.78
C THR A 10 -12.20 -6.24 -4.77
N LEU A 11 -12.03 -6.53 -3.48
CA LEU A 11 -12.04 -5.53 -2.41
C LEU A 11 -10.96 -4.47 -2.63
N HIS A 12 -9.74 -4.89 -2.93
CA HIS A 12 -8.60 -4.01 -3.18
C HIS A 12 -8.88 -3.05 -4.35
N ILE A 13 -9.34 -3.59 -5.48
CA ILE A 13 -9.66 -2.79 -6.67
C ILE A 13 -10.82 -1.83 -6.38
N GLY A 14 -11.89 -2.32 -5.74
CA GLY A 14 -13.05 -1.48 -5.40
C GLY A 14 -12.70 -0.35 -4.44
N ALA A 15 -11.91 -0.64 -3.41
CA ALA A 15 -11.40 0.37 -2.48
C ALA A 15 -10.44 1.35 -3.18
N GLY A 16 -9.57 0.85 -4.06
CA GLY A 16 -8.63 1.65 -4.85
C GLY A 16 -9.36 2.65 -5.75
N VAL A 17 -10.33 2.19 -6.53
CA VAL A 17 -11.18 3.05 -7.37
C VAL A 17 -11.92 4.08 -6.51
N THR A 18 -12.53 3.66 -5.41
CA THR A 18 -13.22 4.56 -4.48
C THR A 18 -12.28 5.64 -3.94
N SER A 19 -11.04 5.29 -3.59
CA SER A 19 -10.04 6.24 -3.12
C SER A 19 -9.67 7.27 -4.20
N LEU A 20 -9.50 6.85 -5.46
CA LEU A 20 -9.21 7.77 -6.56
C LEU A 20 -10.36 8.75 -6.81
N LEU A 21 -11.60 8.28 -6.78
CA LEU A 21 -12.79 9.11 -6.96
C LEU A 21 -12.98 10.10 -5.80
N THR A 22 -12.71 9.66 -4.57
CA THR A 22 -12.86 10.49 -3.36
C THR A 22 -11.68 11.42 -3.09
N LEU A 23 -10.56 11.26 -3.80
CA LEU A 23 -9.41 12.16 -3.71
C LEU A 23 -9.69 13.55 -4.29
N VAL A 24 -10.41 13.62 -5.40
CA VAL A 24 -10.61 14.88 -6.14
C VAL A 24 -11.44 15.91 -5.34
N PRO A 25 -12.60 15.56 -4.75
CA PRO A 25 -13.43 16.54 -4.05
C PRO A 25 -12.74 17.29 -2.90
N PRO A 26 -11.94 16.68 -2.00
CA PRO A 26 -11.24 17.41 -0.95
C PRO A 26 -10.11 18.31 -1.47
N LEU A 27 -9.58 18.07 -2.67
CA LEU A 27 -8.58 18.95 -3.30
C LEU A 27 -9.19 20.25 -3.82
N VAL A 28 -10.42 20.20 -4.31
CA VAL A 28 -11.12 21.38 -4.86
C VAL A 28 -12.00 22.10 -3.84
N ALA A 29 -12.46 21.39 -2.80
CA ALA A 29 -13.32 21.97 -1.77
C ALA A 29 -12.55 22.88 -0.81
N ARG A 30 -13.23 23.90 -0.28
CA ARG A 30 -12.67 24.80 0.74
C ARG A 30 -12.11 23.99 1.92
N LYS A 31 -10.80 24.10 2.14
CA LYS A 31 -10.07 23.39 3.19
C LYS A 31 -10.75 23.60 4.55
N GLY A 32 -10.97 22.51 5.28
CA GLY A 32 -11.64 22.50 6.59
C GLY A 32 -13.17 22.58 6.56
N GLY A 33 -13.81 22.80 5.40
CA GLY A 33 -15.27 22.76 5.27
C GLY A 33 -15.87 21.37 5.52
N ALA A 34 -17.19 21.29 5.74
CA ALA A 34 -17.89 20.04 6.01
C ALA A 34 -17.72 18.99 4.89
N TRP A 35 -17.76 19.43 3.63
CA TRP A 35 -17.55 18.56 2.47
C TRP A 35 -16.12 18.01 2.40
N HIS A 36 -15.10 18.88 2.52
CA HIS A 36 -13.69 18.50 2.59
C HIS A 36 -13.43 17.46 3.70
N ARG A 37 -14.05 17.64 4.88
CA ARG A 37 -13.90 16.69 6.00
C ARG A 37 -14.58 15.35 5.77
N ARG A 38 -15.82 15.34 5.27
CA ARG A 38 -16.58 14.10 5.06
C ARG A 38 -15.97 13.24 3.95
N VAL A 39 -15.71 13.85 2.80
CA VAL A 39 -15.12 13.14 1.66
C VAL A 39 -13.65 12.78 1.95
N GLY A 40 -12.90 13.65 2.64
CA GLY A 40 -11.54 13.32 3.08
C GLY A 40 -11.47 12.12 4.03
N LEU A 41 -12.48 11.93 4.89
CA LEU A 41 -12.56 10.73 5.75
C LEU A 41 -12.86 9.47 4.94
N ALA A 42 -13.78 9.56 3.96
CA ALA A 42 -14.08 8.46 3.06
C ALA A 42 -12.85 8.05 2.23
N PHE A 43 -12.10 9.04 1.73
CA PHE A 43 -10.82 8.83 1.05
C PHE A 43 -9.81 8.09 1.93
N VAL A 44 -9.62 8.55 3.18
CA VAL A 44 -8.70 7.92 4.14
C VAL A 44 -9.10 6.48 4.44
N ALA A 45 -10.39 6.22 4.67
CA ALA A 45 -10.89 4.87 4.92
C ALA A 45 -10.66 3.96 3.71
N ALA A 46 -11.00 4.42 2.50
CA ALA A 46 -10.79 3.67 1.27
C ALA A 46 -9.30 3.37 1.04
N MET A 47 -8.43 4.37 1.21
CA MET A 47 -6.98 4.19 1.11
C MET A 47 -6.43 3.18 2.12
N ALA A 48 -6.90 3.20 3.37
CA ALA A 48 -6.48 2.23 4.37
C ALA A 48 -6.89 0.79 3.98
N VAL A 49 -8.11 0.61 3.49
CA VAL A 49 -8.58 -0.70 2.99
C VAL A 49 -7.75 -1.16 1.78
N THR A 50 -7.48 -0.27 0.82
CA THR A 50 -6.61 -0.55 -0.34
C THR A 50 -5.21 -0.98 0.10
N ALA A 51 -4.62 -0.27 1.05
CA ALA A 51 -3.26 -0.56 1.51
C ALA A 51 -3.16 -1.90 2.26
N VAL A 52 -4.10 -2.17 3.19
CA VAL A 52 -4.12 -3.42 3.95
C VAL A 52 -4.41 -4.62 3.03
N SER A 53 -5.41 -4.52 2.16
CA SER A 53 -5.71 -5.58 1.20
C SER A 53 -4.54 -5.82 0.23
N GLY A 54 -3.87 -4.75 -0.22
CA GLY A 54 -2.69 -4.84 -1.07
C GLY A 54 -1.51 -5.52 -0.38
N LEU A 55 -1.28 -5.23 0.92
CA LEU A 55 -0.27 -5.91 1.73
C LEU A 55 -0.54 -7.40 1.86
N VAL A 56 -1.80 -7.79 2.08
CA VAL A 56 -2.18 -9.21 2.16
C VAL A 56 -1.95 -9.90 0.82
N ILE A 57 -2.36 -9.28 -0.30
CA ILE A 57 -2.15 -9.80 -1.65
C ILE A 57 -0.66 -9.96 -1.95
N ALA A 58 0.15 -8.94 -1.65
CA ALA A 58 1.60 -8.98 -1.80
C ALA A 58 2.23 -10.09 -0.95
N GLY A 59 1.77 -10.26 0.29
CA GLY A 59 2.18 -11.37 1.17
C GLY A 59 1.87 -12.74 0.56
N LEU A 60 0.73 -12.92 -0.08
CA LEU A 60 0.39 -14.16 -0.79
C LEU A 60 1.32 -14.41 -1.98
N TRP A 61 1.71 -13.37 -2.72
CA TRP A 61 2.66 -13.49 -3.85
C TRP A 61 4.07 -13.87 -3.36
N ILE A 62 4.47 -13.39 -2.18
CA ILE A 62 5.75 -13.75 -1.56
C ILE A 62 5.71 -15.17 -1.00
N ALA A 63 4.67 -15.52 -0.23
CA ALA A 63 4.61 -16.76 0.52
C ALA A 63 4.33 -17.97 -0.38
N VAL A 64 3.36 -17.86 -1.29
CA VAL A 64 2.80 -18.97 -2.08
C VAL A 64 2.59 -18.62 -3.56
N PRO A 65 3.63 -18.14 -4.28
CA PRO A 65 3.50 -17.64 -5.65
C PRO A 65 2.86 -18.62 -6.64
N LEU A 66 3.28 -19.89 -6.61
CA LEU A 66 2.77 -20.92 -7.53
C LEU A 66 1.30 -21.31 -7.26
N ALA A 67 0.82 -21.11 -6.04
CA ALA A 67 -0.60 -21.35 -5.70
C ALA A 67 -1.52 -20.22 -6.20
N ILE A 68 -0.94 -19.05 -6.50
CA ILE A 68 -1.65 -17.90 -7.09
C ILE A 68 -1.56 -17.96 -8.62
N LYS A 69 -0.35 -18.15 -9.15
CA LYS A 69 -0.10 -18.23 -10.59
C LYS A 69 0.70 -19.50 -10.90
N PRO A 70 0.05 -20.56 -11.41
CA PRO A 70 0.72 -21.79 -11.80
C PRO A 70 1.83 -21.54 -12.83
N PRO A 71 2.91 -22.34 -12.82
CA PRO A 71 3.99 -22.15 -13.76
C PRO A 71 3.64 -22.70 -15.15
N PRO A 72 4.07 -22.04 -16.23
CA PRO A 72 3.85 -22.50 -17.61
C PRO A 72 4.62 -23.80 -17.93
N SER A 73 5.79 -23.99 -17.32
CA SER A 73 6.56 -25.24 -17.37
C SER A 73 7.32 -25.46 -16.04
N PRO A 74 7.67 -26.72 -15.70
CA PRO A 74 8.46 -27.00 -14.49
C PRO A 74 9.81 -26.29 -14.45
N GLU A 75 10.47 -26.16 -15.60
CA GLU A 75 11.78 -25.50 -15.76
C GLU A 75 11.72 -24.00 -15.45
N GLN A 76 10.60 -23.34 -15.79
CA GLN A 76 10.42 -21.91 -15.56
C GLN A 76 9.88 -21.58 -14.15
N ALA A 77 9.51 -22.60 -13.36
CA ALA A 77 8.91 -22.41 -12.04
C ALA A 77 9.83 -21.63 -11.09
N ALA A 78 11.13 -21.94 -11.07
CA ALA A 78 12.09 -21.28 -10.19
C ALA A 78 12.24 -19.78 -10.51
N ALA A 79 12.40 -19.44 -11.79
CA ALA A 79 12.52 -18.05 -12.23
C ALA A 79 11.24 -17.25 -11.95
N GLN A 80 10.07 -17.84 -12.18
CA GLN A 80 8.79 -17.20 -11.88
C GLN A 80 8.61 -16.95 -10.37
N VAL A 81 8.97 -17.90 -9.51
CA VAL A 81 8.91 -17.74 -8.06
C VAL A 81 9.77 -16.56 -7.61
N ALA A 82 11.00 -16.46 -8.11
CA ALA A 82 11.89 -15.35 -7.79
C ALA A 82 11.29 -14.00 -8.20
N GLY A 83 10.82 -13.88 -9.46
CA GLY A 83 10.20 -12.66 -9.96
C GLY A 83 8.93 -12.25 -9.18
N MET A 84 8.07 -13.22 -8.85
CA MET A 84 6.85 -12.95 -8.07
C MET A 84 7.15 -12.53 -6.63
N ARG A 85 8.15 -13.14 -5.99
CA ARG A 85 8.58 -12.75 -4.63
C ARG A 85 9.14 -11.33 -4.63
N GLN A 86 9.99 -10.99 -5.60
CA GLN A 86 10.58 -9.66 -5.70
C GLN A 86 9.52 -8.59 -5.98
N PHE A 87 8.63 -8.84 -6.94
CA PHE A 87 7.52 -7.93 -7.23
C PHE A 87 6.54 -7.82 -6.05
N GLY A 88 6.28 -8.93 -5.36
CA GLY A 88 5.50 -8.95 -4.12
C GLY A 88 6.14 -8.07 -3.04
N CYS A 89 7.45 -8.15 -2.83
CA CYS A 89 8.16 -7.27 -1.88
C CYS A 89 8.02 -5.78 -2.25
N PHE A 90 8.10 -5.45 -3.55
CA PHE A 90 7.86 -4.09 -4.03
C PHE A 90 6.43 -3.62 -3.77
N LEU A 91 5.42 -4.45 -4.05
CA LEU A 91 4.02 -4.12 -3.76
C LEU A 91 3.76 -3.97 -2.27
N ALA A 92 4.38 -4.82 -1.44
CA ALA A 92 4.29 -4.71 0.02
C ALA A 92 4.86 -3.37 0.49
N TYR A 93 6.01 -2.97 -0.04
CA TYR A 93 6.59 -1.65 0.22
C TYR A 93 5.64 -0.50 -0.13
N LEU A 94 4.98 -0.54 -1.30
CA LEU A 94 3.97 0.46 -1.67
C LEU A 94 2.79 0.50 -0.67
N GLY A 95 2.33 -0.66 -0.21
CA GLY A 95 1.28 -0.75 0.81
C GLY A 95 1.69 -0.09 2.13
N VAL A 96 2.92 -0.31 2.59
CA VAL A 96 3.45 0.35 3.81
C VAL A 96 3.59 1.86 3.60
N LEU A 97 4.13 2.29 2.45
CA LEU A 97 4.28 3.70 2.10
C LEU A 97 2.93 4.44 2.15
N ILE A 98 1.89 3.80 1.60
CA ILE A 98 0.53 4.33 1.64
C ILE A 98 0.03 4.47 3.09
N LEU A 99 0.17 3.43 3.92
CA LEU A 99 -0.26 3.47 5.32
C LEU A 99 0.45 4.58 6.09
N GLN A 100 1.76 4.77 5.84
CA GLN A 100 2.53 5.86 6.42
C GLN A 100 1.99 7.23 5.98
N ALA A 101 1.69 7.41 4.69
CA ALA A 101 1.12 8.67 4.17
C ALA A 101 -0.25 8.98 4.80
N VAL A 102 -1.13 7.97 4.90
CA VAL A 102 -2.46 8.12 5.52
C VAL A 102 -2.36 8.48 7.01
N THR A 103 -1.54 7.76 7.78
CA THR A 103 -1.36 8.02 9.21
C THR A 103 -0.74 9.40 9.47
N SER A 104 0.30 9.76 8.71
CA SER A 104 0.94 11.08 8.81
C SER A 104 -0.05 12.20 8.48
N GLY A 105 -0.83 12.06 7.41
CA GLY A 105 -1.85 13.03 7.01
C GLY A 105 -2.93 13.22 8.08
N MET A 106 -3.42 12.13 8.67
CA MET A 106 -4.41 12.18 9.75
C MET A 106 -3.87 12.83 11.03
N ARG A 107 -2.60 12.58 11.37
CA ARG A 107 -1.94 13.22 12.53
C ARG A 107 -1.75 14.72 12.32
N ALA A 108 -1.35 15.15 11.12
CA ALA A 108 -1.24 16.57 10.79
C ALA A 108 -2.58 17.31 10.98
N VAL A 109 -3.70 16.68 10.59
CA VAL A 109 -5.05 17.21 10.83
C VAL A 109 -5.38 17.24 12.32
N ALA A 110 -5.00 16.22 13.10
CA ALA A 110 -5.27 16.16 14.54
C ALA A 110 -4.52 17.26 15.32
N VAL A 111 -3.24 17.49 14.99
CA VAL A 111 -2.41 18.57 15.57
C VAL A 111 -3.02 19.94 15.28
N GLY A 112 -3.43 20.19 14.04
CA GLY A 112 -4.11 21.45 13.66
C GLY A 112 -5.43 21.70 14.42
N ARG A 113 -6.05 20.65 14.98
CA ARG A 113 -7.28 20.75 15.79
C ARG A 113 -7.03 20.85 17.30
N ARG A 114 -5.79 21.14 17.75
CA ARG A 114 -5.37 21.21 19.16
C ARG A 114 -5.63 19.91 19.96
N ARG A 115 -5.67 18.74 19.31
CA ARG A 115 -5.55 17.44 20.00
C ARG A 115 -4.08 17.05 19.98
N ALA A 116 -3.39 17.24 21.10
CA ALA A 116 -1.99 16.82 21.23
C ALA A 116 -1.91 15.29 21.13
N VAL A 117 -1.42 14.76 20.02
CA VAL A 117 -1.14 13.33 19.86
C VAL A 117 0.36 13.14 19.87
N HIS A 118 0.88 12.54 20.93
CA HIS A 118 2.26 12.06 21.01
C HIS A 118 2.42 10.87 20.06
N GLY A 119 3.06 11.09 18.90
CA GLY A 119 3.29 10.04 17.89
C GLY A 119 4.57 10.20 17.06
N ALA A 120 5.36 11.24 17.32
CA ALA A 120 6.49 11.65 16.47
C ALA A 120 7.58 10.58 16.29
N LEU A 121 7.73 9.66 17.25
CA LEU A 121 8.67 8.54 17.15
C LEU A 121 8.19 7.46 16.17
N VAL A 122 6.91 7.10 16.22
CA VAL A 122 6.33 6.08 15.33
C VAL A 122 6.32 6.58 13.88
N ASP A 123 6.02 7.86 13.66
CA ASP A 123 6.05 8.44 12.31
C ASP A 123 7.48 8.47 11.74
N ARG A 124 8.46 8.86 12.57
CA ARG A 124 9.87 8.83 12.18
C ARG A 124 10.37 7.41 11.94
N ALA A 125 10.02 6.45 12.79
CA ALA A 125 10.40 5.06 12.63
C ALA A 125 9.81 4.45 11.35
N MET A 126 8.54 4.71 11.05
CA MET A 126 7.93 4.28 9.79
C MET A 126 8.56 4.96 8.57
N ALA A 127 8.82 6.27 8.63
CA ALA A 127 9.47 6.99 7.53
C ALA A 127 10.89 6.47 7.25
N VAL A 128 11.68 6.22 8.30
CA VAL A 128 13.03 5.63 8.18
C VAL A 128 12.95 4.20 7.64
N PHE A 129 11.99 3.41 8.14
CA PHE A 129 11.78 2.05 7.66
C PHE A 129 11.45 2.04 6.16
N VAL A 130 10.48 2.85 5.74
CA VAL A 130 10.06 3.00 4.34
C VAL A 130 11.25 3.47 3.49
N LEU A 131 11.96 4.52 3.88
CA LEU A 131 13.14 4.98 3.13
C LEU A 131 14.21 3.88 2.99
N GLY A 132 14.47 3.15 4.07
CA GLY A 132 15.42 2.04 4.09
C GLY A 132 14.99 0.88 3.18
N THR A 133 13.74 0.43 3.28
CA THR A 133 13.23 -0.68 2.45
C THR A 133 13.11 -0.27 0.99
N GLY A 134 12.70 0.97 0.71
CA GLY A 134 12.62 1.53 -0.63
C GLY A 134 13.99 1.61 -1.31
N ALA A 135 15.01 2.09 -0.60
CA ALA A 135 16.38 2.13 -1.12
C ALA A 135 16.92 0.72 -1.38
N ALA A 136 16.71 -0.23 -0.46
CA ALA A 136 17.14 -1.62 -0.63
C ALA A 136 16.47 -2.29 -1.84
N LEU A 137 15.16 -2.08 -2.04
CA LEU A 137 14.43 -2.60 -3.20
C LEU A 137 14.90 -1.95 -4.51
N ALA A 138 15.17 -0.65 -4.51
CA ALA A 138 15.69 0.04 -5.68
C ALA A 138 17.09 -0.49 -6.09
N ILE A 139 17.99 -0.66 -5.12
CA ILE A 139 19.33 -1.24 -5.35
C ILE A 139 19.20 -2.67 -5.88
N ALA A 140 18.39 -3.51 -5.23
CA ALA A 140 18.17 -4.89 -5.68
C ALA A 140 17.55 -4.97 -7.08
N GLY A 141 16.69 -4.01 -7.45
CA GLY A 141 16.13 -3.89 -8.79
C GLY A 141 17.19 -3.51 -9.83
N ILE A 142 18.02 -2.50 -9.53
CA ILE A 142 19.10 -2.06 -10.43
C ILE A 142 20.12 -3.19 -10.66
N CYS A 143 20.54 -3.88 -9.61
CA CYS A 143 21.51 -4.97 -9.71
C CYS A 143 21.01 -6.15 -10.55
N GLN A 144 19.69 -6.41 -10.57
CA GLN A 144 19.09 -7.49 -11.36
C GLN A 144 18.67 -7.07 -12.77
N GLY A 145 18.48 -5.77 -13.02
CA GLY A 145 18.24 -5.25 -14.37
C GLY A 145 19.52 -5.01 -15.18
N ALA A 146 20.68 -5.01 -14.52
CA ALA A 146 22.00 -4.83 -15.14
C ALA A 146 22.71 -6.16 -15.50
N SER A 147 22.07 -7.30 -15.21
CA SER A 147 22.54 -8.67 -15.49
C SER A 147 21.71 -9.34 -16.57
#